data_AF-A0ABD7JPE6-F1
#
_entry.id   AF-A0ABD7JPE6-F1
#
_cell.length_a   1.000
_cell.length_b   1.000
_cell.length_c   1.000
_cell.angle_alpha   90.00
_cell.angle_beta   90.00
_cell.angle_gamma   90.00
#
_symmetry.space_group_name_H-M   'P 1'
#
loop_
_entity.id
_entity.type
_entity.pdbx_description
1 polymer ?
#
loop_
_entity_poly.entity_id
_entity_poly.type
_entity_poly.pdbx_seq_one_letter_code
_entity_poly.pdbx_strand_id
1 'polypeptide(L)'
;MGVKYSASESSQLMEAMSSNIQVANEVTDRLSQGCDHLIATLDSGELMGAAYTAGKGLFSEIIIPAIKKLQEAVDDIQTELNSYRAADAQVAEYGNLDLDQLKKTKELREQQLASVKKAIEAKESFLERMKSIATFNIVSHMQSLVILSSAESQIESQIKELEEKIEKLEFFVAQVSQYFSDSLEVLRLAIQGASQLSQVLVDSDGNYSVDGVDMSWVKKMKEQKIESIKYDSSKKTKDLHKEYQSILDKLEKGKELSDKEFETLESYARRYPKAQLPEIVTNKLMTEATNRANPEKLQEKVEKIKKSDKTSTEKANLIVKAYEDYLFYNNRAAFDEYWKKRKAMDDDWTSKDPNMIKKKEKIEKEFNDSLSNSRVNVKEIAQQLGDDVLDVKKMEDGKRAELIQKGRETWKSPGDNGVTDTSVLIGTKLGDNTTFIDLVNTKQPLDLKNRVYREDYPFSVWGRQWEEGMKSDYMGNYLFGYVGKGYLESSDDYLKYGAGAAQFVSDKFSTVEKFGTEAQVKYIMSIANGQYGDNPGDAQDIQDGMDDYKEIHK
;
A
#
# COMPACT_ATOMS: atom_id res chain seq x y z
N MET A 1 -12.74 -21.42 -15.27
CA MET A 1 -14.07 -21.00 -15.78
C MET A 1 -14.13 -19.49 -15.68
N GLY A 2 -14.54 -18.78 -16.74
CA GLY A 2 -14.62 -17.32 -16.76
C GLY A 2 -15.78 -16.77 -15.92
N VAL A 3 -15.72 -15.46 -15.63
CA VAL A 3 -16.73 -14.73 -14.86
C VAL A 3 -18.02 -14.60 -15.67
N LYS A 4 -19.15 -15.00 -15.06
CA LYS A 4 -20.50 -14.85 -15.63
C LYS A 4 -21.43 -14.22 -14.61
N TYR A 5 -22.34 -13.38 -15.09
CA TYR A 5 -23.36 -12.73 -14.30
C TYR A 5 -24.73 -12.91 -14.97
N SER A 6 -25.76 -13.15 -14.17
CA SER A 6 -27.15 -13.11 -14.59
C SER A 6 -27.98 -12.29 -13.60
N ALA A 7 -28.64 -11.24 -14.08
CA ALA A 7 -29.55 -10.43 -13.27
C ALA A 7 -30.69 -11.28 -12.67
N SER A 8 -31.16 -12.30 -13.39
CA SER A 8 -32.20 -13.21 -12.88
C SER A 8 -31.69 -14.08 -11.73
N GLU A 9 -30.51 -14.69 -11.89
CA GLU A 9 -29.93 -15.54 -10.85
C GLU A 9 -29.55 -14.69 -9.61
N SER A 10 -29.06 -13.48 -9.83
CA SER A 10 -28.74 -12.53 -8.76
C SER A 10 -29.99 -12.13 -7.97
N SER A 11 -31.11 -11.83 -8.64
CA SER A 11 -32.40 -11.54 -7.98
C SER A 11 -32.88 -12.74 -7.15
N GLN A 12 -32.82 -13.95 -7.71
CA GLN A 12 -33.21 -15.17 -7.01
C GLN A 12 -32.34 -15.44 -5.78
N LEU A 13 -31.04 -15.20 -5.88
CA LEU A 13 -30.12 -15.29 -4.75
C LEU A 13 -30.52 -14.32 -3.64
N MET A 14 -30.77 -13.05 -3.98
CA MET A 14 -31.13 -12.03 -2.99
C MET A 14 -32.46 -12.33 -2.29
N GLU A 15 -33.45 -12.84 -3.02
CA GLU A 15 -34.74 -13.28 -2.46
C GLU A 15 -34.56 -14.48 -1.52
N ALA A 16 -33.86 -15.53 -1.99
CA ALA A 16 -33.60 -16.73 -1.20
C ALA A 16 -32.81 -16.42 0.07
N MET A 17 -31.76 -15.61 -0.02
CA MET A 17 -30.98 -15.19 1.14
C MET A 17 -31.83 -14.39 2.13
N SER A 18 -32.68 -13.48 1.67
CA SER A 18 -33.57 -12.71 2.55
C SER A 18 -34.53 -13.61 3.32
N SER A 19 -35.14 -14.58 2.64
CA SER A 19 -36.01 -15.55 3.28
C SER A 19 -35.25 -16.41 4.30
N ASN A 20 -34.06 -16.89 3.94
CA ASN A 20 -33.23 -17.69 4.84
C ASN A 20 -32.76 -16.91 6.07
N ILE A 21 -32.42 -15.62 5.91
CA ILE A 21 -32.04 -14.74 7.02
C ILE A 21 -33.21 -14.54 7.98
N GLN A 22 -34.42 -14.32 7.46
CA GLN A 22 -35.62 -14.21 8.29
C GLN A 22 -35.82 -15.49 9.13
N VAL A 23 -35.74 -16.65 8.50
CA VAL A 23 -35.84 -17.95 9.17
C VAL A 23 -34.72 -18.12 10.21
N ALA A 24 -33.49 -17.75 9.86
CA ALA A 24 -32.34 -17.84 10.76
C ALA A 24 -32.55 -16.97 12.02
N ASN A 25 -32.98 -15.72 11.85
CA ASN A 25 -33.31 -14.81 12.96
C ASN A 25 -34.39 -15.39 13.87
N GLU A 26 -35.50 -15.89 13.30
CA GLU A 26 -36.58 -16.52 14.08
C GLU A 26 -36.07 -17.73 14.88
N VAL A 27 -35.21 -18.56 14.28
CA VAL A 27 -34.63 -19.74 14.94
C VAL A 27 -33.67 -19.32 16.05
N THR A 28 -32.74 -18.40 15.78
CA THR A 28 -31.75 -17.96 16.76
C THR A 28 -32.38 -17.22 17.93
N ASP A 29 -33.42 -16.42 17.69
CA ASP A 29 -34.14 -15.72 18.75
C ASP A 29 -34.92 -16.68 19.64
N ARG A 30 -35.58 -17.69 19.05
CA ARG A 30 -36.25 -18.74 19.82
C ARG A 30 -35.26 -19.58 20.63
N LEU A 31 -34.11 -19.91 20.06
CA LEU A 31 -33.05 -20.62 20.77
C LEU A 31 -32.50 -19.78 21.94
N SER A 32 -32.25 -18.49 21.71
CA SER A 32 -31.79 -17.57 22.76
C SER A 32 -32.81 -17.46 23.88
N GLN A 33 -34.08 -17.18 23.56
CA GLN A 33 -35.15 -17.08 24.56
C GLN A 33 -35.36 -18.38 25.34
N GLY A 34 -35.28 -19.53 24.65
CA GLY A 34 -35.35 -20.85 25.30
C GLY A 34 -34.19 -21.10 26.25
N CYS A 35 -32.98 -20.69 25.88
CA CYS A 35 -31.81 -20.77 26.75
C CYS A 35 -31.93 -19.84 27.96
N ASP A 36 -32.37 -18.60 27.75
CA ASP A 36 -32.58 -17.64 28.84
C ASP A 36 -33.61 -18.15 29.85
N HIS A 37 -34.72 -18.72 29.35
CA HIS A 37 -35.73 -19.36 30.19
C HIS A 37 -35.17 -20.54 30.98
N LEU A 38 -34.43 -21.45 30.31
CA LEU A 38 -33.79 -22.60 30.95
C LEU A 38 -32.84 -22.16 32.08
N ILE A 39 -31.97 -21.18 31.81
CA ILE A 39 -31.03 -20.66 32.82
C ILE A 39 -31.78 -20.04 33.99
N ALA A 40 -32.82 -19.24 33.73
CA ALA A 40 -33.64 -18.63 34.78
C ALA A 40 -34.34 -19.67 35.68
N THR A 41 -34.86 -20.77 35.09
CA THR A 41 -35.47 -21.87 35.87
C THR A 41 -34.44 -22.66 36.67
N LEU A 42 -33.21 -22.80 36.18
CA LEU A 42 -32.12 -23.42 36.93
C LEU A 42 -31.65 -22.49 38.07
N ASP A 43 -31.67 -21.17 37.87
CA ASP A 43 -31.32 -20.17 38.87
C ASP A 43 -32.39 -19.98 39.96
N SER A 44 -33.65 -20.28 39.68
CA SER A 44 -34.74 -20.19 40.67
C SER A 44 -34.63 -21.25 41.77
N GLY A 45 -33.84 -22.31 41.56
CA GLY A 45 -33.73 -23.44 42.47
C GLY A 45 -34.89 -24.42 42.40
N GLU A 46 -35.80 -24.28 41.41
CA GLU A 46 -36.88 -25.26 41.18
C GLU A 46 -36.34 -26.58 40.62
N LEU A 47 -35.27 -26.53 39.83
CA LEU A 47 -34.56 -27.69 39.28
C LEU A 47 -33.15 -27.75 39.86
N MET A 48 -32.90 -28.75 40.72
CA MET A 48 -31.64 -28.90 41.46
C MET A 48 -31.07 -30.32 41.34
N GLY A 49 -29.75 -30.43 41.45
CA GLY A 49 -29.03 -31.70 41.35
C GLY A 49 -27.91 -31.63 40.33
N ALA A 50 -27.02 -32.61 40.36
CA ALA A 50 -25.77 -32.55 39.61
C ALA A 50 -26.00 -32.48 38.09
N ALA A 51 -26.94 -33.27 37.54
CA ALA A 51 -27.29 -33.21 36.12
C ALA A 51 -27.79 -31.83 35.65
N TYR A 52 -28.55 -31.13 36.51
CA TYR A 52 -29.03 -29.77 36.22
C TYR A 52 -27.89 -28.75 36.27
N THR A 53 -26.93 -28.90 37.19
CA THR A 53 -25.69 -28.10 37.22
C THR A 53 -24.83 -28.34 35.97
N ALA A 54 -24.69 -29.59 35.52
CA ALA A 54 -23.98 -29.97 34.29
C ALA A 54 -24.58 -29.28 33.06
N GLY A 55 -25.90 -29.41 32.90
CA GLY A 55 -26.65 -28.81 31.81
C GLY A 55 -26.52 -27.29 31.82
N LYS A 56 -26.60 -26.66 33.00
CA LYS A 56 -26.37 -25.22 33.15
C LYS A 56 -24.99 -24.82 32.61
N GLY A 57 -23.92 -25.53 33.00
CA GLY A 57 -22.56 -25.26 32.53
C GLY A 57 -22.44 -25.37 31.01
N LEU A 58 -22.93 -26.48 30.43
CA LEU A 58 -22.92 -26.70 28.98
C LEU A 58 -23.64 -25.56 28.22
N PHE A 59 -24.81 -25.14 28.71
CA PHE A 59 -25.56 -24.05 28.08
C PHE A 59 -24.88 -22.69 28.25
N SER A 60 -24.47 -22.33 29.46
CA SER A 60 -23.86 -21.03 29.75
C SER A 60 -22.49 -20.83 29.12
N GLU A 61 -21.65 -21.86 29.08
CA GLU A 61 -20.26 -21.74 28.65
C GLU A 61 -20.06 -22.02 27.15
N ILE A 62 -20.96 -22.81 26.54
CA ILE A 62 -20.78 -23.30 25.17
C ILE A 62 -21.95 -22.90 24.26
N ILE A 63 -23.18 -23.31 24.59
CA ILE A 63 -24.32 -23.16 23.67
C ILE A 63 -24.76 -21.70 23.53
N ILE A 64 -24.94 -20.97 24.64
CA ILE A 64 -25.37 -19.56 24.61
C ILE A 64 -24.35 -18.67 23.87
N PRO A 65 -23.02 -18.74 24.15
CA PRO A 65 -22.04 -18.01 23.37
C PRO A 65 -22.07 -18.35 21.88
N ALA A 66 -22.29 -19.62 21.52
CA ALA A 66 -22.40 -20.03 20.12
C ALA A 66 -23.65 -19.46 19.44
N ILE A 67 -24.80 -19.43 20.12
CA ILE A 67 -26.04 -18.80 19.60
C ILE A 67 -25.83 -17.30 19.40
N LYS A 68 -25.20 -16.60 20.36
CA LYS A 68 -24.90 -15.17 20.22
C LYS A 68 -23.99 -14.91 19.02
N LYS A 69 -22.97 -15.75 18.83
CA LYS A 69 -22.06 -15.64 17.68
C LYS A 69 -22.78 -15.89 16.35
N LEU A 70 -23.72 -16.85 16.33
CA LEU A 70 -24.60 -17.07 15.18
C LEU A 70 -25.47 -15.86 14.87
N GLN A 71 -26.07 -15.21 15.89
CA GLN A 71 -26.86 -13.98 15.70
C GLN A 71 -26.01 -12.87 15.08
N GLU A 72 -24.79 -12.64 15.61
CA GLU A 72 -23.84 -11.68 15.01
C GLU A 72 -23.56 -11.99 13.53
N ALA A 73 -23.39 -13.26 13.16
CA ALA A 73 -23.14 -13.66 11.78
C ALA A 73 -24.37 -13.49 10.87
N VAL A 74 -25.58 -13.73 11.38
CA VAL A 74 -26.82 -13.52 10.62
C VAL A 74 -27.06 -12.02 10.39
N ASP A 75 -26.85 -11.19 11.41
CA ASP A 75 -26.92 -9.72 11.30
C ASP A 75 -25.91 -9.17 10.28
N ASP A 76 -24.70 -9.72 10.27
CA ASP A 76 -23.67 -9.35 9.31
C ASP A 76 -24.04 -9.78 7.88
N ILE A 77 -24.50 -11.02 7.67
CA ILE A 77 -25.01 -11.47 6.36
C ILE A 77 -26.15 -10.56 5.89
N GLN A 78 -27.03 -10.11 6.78
CA GLN A 78 -28.09 -9.18 6.42
C GLN A 78 -27.54 -7.82 5.97
N THR A 79 -26.49 -7.34 6.63
CA THR A 79 -25.82 -6.08 6.29
C THR A 79 -25.10 -6.19 4.94
N GLU A 80 -24.35 -7.27 4.72
CA GLU A 80 -23.62 -7.51 3.48
C GLU A 80 -24.54 -7.86 2.30
N LEU A 81 -25.72 -8.44 2.54
CA LEU A 81 -26.75 -8.64 1.50
C LEU A 81 -27.27 -7.30 0.99
N ASN A 82 -27.37 -6.27 1.84
CA ASN A 82 -27.70 -4.92 1.40
C ASN A 82 -26.57 -4.31 0.55
N SER A 83 -25.31 -4.57 0.90
CA SER A 83 -24.15 -4.19 0.08
C SER A 83 -24.15 -4.90 -1.27
N TYR A 84 -24.50 -6.20 -1.29
CA TYR A 84 -24.66 -6.98 -2.52
C TYR A 84 -25.74 -6.38 -3.42
N ARG A 85 -26.93 -6.05 -2.88
CA ARG A 85 -28.00 -5.36 -3.62
C ARG A 85 -27.53 -4.06 -4.28
N ALA A 86 -26.76 -3.26 -3.54
CA ALA A 86 -26.25 -2.00 -4.05
C ALA A 86 -25.23 -2.20 -5.18
N ALA A 87 -24.39 -3.23 -5.09
CA ALA A 87 -23.47 -3.61 -6.15
C ALA A 87 -24.21 -4.18 -7.37
N ASP A 88 -25.18 -5.07 -7.16
CA ASP A 88 -26.01 -5.68 -8.20
C ASP A 88 -26.77 -4.63 -9.03
N ALA A 89 -27.33 -3.61 -8.37
CA ALA A 89 -28.02 -2.51 -9.04
C ALA A 89 -27.15 -1.76 -10.06
N GLN A 90 -25.82 -1.87 -10.00
CA GLN A 90 -24.92 -1.28 -10.98
C GLN A 90 -24.77 -2.11 -12.27
N VAL A 91 -25.06 -3.41 -12.22
CA VAL A 91 -24.84 -4.35 -13.32
C VAL A 91 -26.13 -4.96 -13.87
N ALA A 92 -27.20 -4.97 -13.08
CA ALA A 92 -28.46 -5.65 -13.40
C ALA A 92 -29.11 -5.15 -14.69
N GLU A 93 -28.93 -3.87 -15.03
CA GLU A 93 -29.48 -3.27 -16.26
C GLU A 93 -29.02 -3.96 -17.54
N TYR A 94 -27.89 -4.68 -17.50
CA TYR A 94 -27.34 -5.39 -18.66
C TYR A 94 -27.78 -6.84 -18.79
N GLY A 95 -28.57 -7.37 -17.85
CA GLY A 95 -29.11 -8.73 -17.91
C GLY A 95 -28.04 -9.79 -17.72
N ASN A 96 -27.69 -10.53 -18.78
CA ASN A 96 -26.71 -11.61 -18.73
C ASN A 96 -25.38 -11.15 -19.34
N LEU A 97 -24.30 -11.29 -18.58
CA LEU A 97 -22.96 -10.90 -18.98
C LEU A 97 -21.99 -12.09 -18.87
N ASP A 98 -21.14 -12.25 -19.88
CA ASP A 98 -20.04 -13.21 -19.89
C ASP A 98 -18.76 -12.43 -20.19
N LEU A 99 -17.85 -12.36 -19.20
CA LEU A 99 -16.68 -11.49 -19.25
C LEU A 99 -15.75 -11.85 -20.42
N ASP A 100 -15.55 -13.15 -20.66
CA ASP A 100 -14.67 -13.63 -21.73
C ASP A 100 -15.28 -13.29 -23.10
N GLN A 101 -16.60 -13.43 -23.25
CA GLN A 101 -17.31 -13.04 -24.46
C GLN A 101 -17.27 -11.52 -24.69
N LEU A 102 -17.44 -10.71 -23.64
CA LEU A 102 -17.36 -9.25 -23.74
C LEU A 102 -15.97 -8.80 -24.19
N LYS A 103 -14.91 -9.32 -23.56
CA LYS A 103 -13.51 -9.00 -23.90
C LYS A 103 -13.18 -9.40 -25.34
N LYS A 104 -13.56 -10.61 -25.76
CA LYS A 104 -13.37 -11.08 -27.14
C LYS A 104 -14.13 -10.25 -28.16
N THR A 105 -15.35 -9.82 -27.83
CA THR A 105 -16.15 -8.96 -28.70
C THR A 105 -15.53 -7.57 -28.82
N LYS A 106 -15.03 -7.01 -27.70
CA LYS A 106 -14.32 -5.72 -27.69
C LYS A 106 -13.11 -5.77 -28.61
N GLU A 107 -12.25 -6.78 -28.46
CA GLU A 107 -11.07 -6.95 -29.30
C GLU A 107 -11.42 -7.02 -30.81
N LEU A 108 -12.47 -7.77 -31.17
CA LEU A 108 -12.92 -7.84 -32.56
C LEU A 108 -13.40 -6.47 -33.07
N ARG A 109 -14.09 -5.68 -32.25
CA ARG A 109 -14.53 -4.33 -32.63
C ARG A 109 -13.37 -3.35 -32.77
N GLU A 110 -12.35 -3.43 -31.91
CA GLU A 110 -11.13 -2.63 -32.04
C GLU A 110 -10.38 -2.94 -33.34
N GLN A 111 -10.31 -4.22 -33.74
CA GLN A 111 -9.73 -4.62 -35.03
C GLN A 111 -10.55 -4.09 -36.23
N GLN A 112 -11.88 -4.11 -36.13
CA GLN A 112 -12.77 -3.51 -37.14
C GLN A 112 -12.58 -2.00 -37.23
N LEU A 113 -12.49 -1.30 -36.09
CA LEU A 113 -12.24 0.13 -36.02
C LEU A 113 -10.93 0.50 -36.72
N ALA A 114 -9.85 -0.23 -36.43
CA ALA A 114 -8.55 -0.01 -37.08
C ALA A 114 -8.62 -0.21 -38.61
N SER A 115 -9.41 -1.18 -39.07
CA SER A 115 -9.62 -1.44 -40.51
C SER A 115 -10.44 -0.33 -41.17
N VAL A 116 -11.49 0.17 -40.51
CA VAL A 116 -12.32 1.29 -41.00
C VAL A 116 -11.51 2.58 -41.05
N LYS A 117 -10.72 2.89 -40.01
CA LYS A 117 -9.81 4.06 -39.98
C LYS A 117 -8.83 4.05 -41.15
N LYS A 118 -8.17 2.91 -41.42
CA LYS A 118 -7.30 2.76 -42.60
C LYS A 118 -8.04 2.97 -43.92
N ALA A 119 -9.29 2.52 -44.03
CA ALA A 119 -10.10 2.72 -45.23
C ALA A 119 -10.45 4.20 -45.43
N ILE A 120 -10.78 4.92 -44.35
CA ILE A 120 -11.02 6.37 -44.35
C ILE A 120 -9.74 7.10 -44.80
N GLU A 121 -8.59 6.84 -44.17
CA GLU A 121 -7.30 7.45 -44.51
C GLU A 121 -6.93 7.25 -46.00
N ALA A 122 -7.14 6.03 -46.52
CA ALA A 122 -6.88 5.72 -47.93
C ALA A 122 -7.82 6.49 -48.87
N LYS A 123 -9.09 6.67 -48.49
CA LYS A 123 -10.09 7.40 -49.26
C LYS A 123 -9.86 8.91 -49.21
N GLU A 124 -9.52 9.47 -48.06
CA GLU A 124 -9.10 10.87 -47.91
C GLU A 124 -7.85 11.16 -48.74
N SER A 125 -6.82 10.32 -48.63
CA SER A 125 -5.60 10.42 -49.44
C SER A 125 -5.87 10.33 -50.94
N PHE A 126 -6.85 9.52 -51.35
CA PHE A 126 -7.31 9.46 -52.75
C PHE A 126 -7.98 10.78 -53.16
N LEU A 127 -8.92 11.29 -52.37
CA LEU A 127 -9.59 12.56 -52.68
C LEU A 127 -8.60 13.72 -52.79
N GLU A 128 -7.62 13.82 -51.88
CA GLU A 128 -6.56 14.85 -51.93
C GLU A 128 -5.77 14.80 -53.24
N ARG A 129 -5.40 13.60 -53.70
CA ARG A 129 -4.69 13.42 -54.99
C ARG A 129 -5.54 13.77 -56.20
N MET A 130 -6.85 13.58 -56.12
CA MET A 130 -7.78 13.75 -57.24
C MET A 130 -8.40 15.14 -57.35
N LYS A 131 -8.15 16.05 -56.39
CA LYS A 131 -8.68 17.44 -56.40
C LYS A 131 -8.39 18.23 -57.69
N SER A 132 -7.35 17.86 -58.45
CA SER A 132 -6.94 18.56 -59.67
C SER A 132 -7.52 17.99 -60.98
N ILE A 133 -8.28 16.89 -60.94
CA ILE A 133 -8.70 16.14 -62.14
C ILE A 133 -10.22 16.23 -62.34
N ALA A 134 -10.66 16.96 -63.37
CA ALA A 134 -12.06 17.32 -63.62
C ALA A 134 -12.99 16.18 -64.12
N THR A 135 -12.47 14.99 -64.40
CA THR A 135 -13.19 13.88 -65.05
C THR A 135 -13.52 12.69 -64.14
N PHE A 136 -13.28 12.78 -62.83
CA PHE A 136 -13.44 11.65 -61.90
C PHE A 136 -14.74 11.66 -61.07
N ASN A 137 -15.21 10.46 -60.71
CA ASN A 137 -16.48 10.23 -60.00
C ASN A 137 -16.39 10.53 -58.47
N ILE A 138 -16.02 11.76 -58.12
CA ILE A 138 -15.72 12.25 -56.76
C ILE A 138 -16.92 12.10 -55.81
N VAL A 139 -18.15 12.25 -56.30
CA VAL A 139 -19.39 12.13 -55.51
C VAL A 139 -19.51 10.75 -54.84
N SER A 140 -19.24 9.68 -55.57
CA SER A 140 -19.31 8.31 -55.04
C SER A 140 -18.29 8.03 -53.92
N HIS A 141 -17.10 8.64 -54.01
CA HIS A 141 -16.07 8.54 -52.99
C HIS A 141 -16.42 9.34 -51.73
N MET A 142 -17.02 10.54 -51.88
CA MET A 142 -17.52 11.32 -50.75
C MET A 142 -18.66 10.62 -50.01
N GLN A 143 -19.60 9.99 -50.73
CA GLN A 143 -20.66 9.17 -50.11
C GLN A 143 -20.09 7.98 -49.33
N SER A 144 -19.09 7.30 -49.89
CA SER A 144 -18.41 6.19 -49.21
C SER A 144 -17.70 6.63 -47.93
N LEU A 145 -17.09 7.82 -47.92
CA LEU A 145 -16.50 8.39 -46.71
C LEU A 145 -17.53 8.65 -45.62
N VAL A 146 -18.68 9.23 -45.95
CA VAL A 146 -19.77 9.45 -44.98
C VAL A 146 -20.24 8.13 -44.36
N ILE A 147 -20.38 7.06 -45.16
CA ILE A 147 -20.74 5.73 -44.67
C ILE A 147 -19.65 5.18 -43.73
N LEU A 148 -18.38 5.29 -44.11
CA LEU A 148 -17.26 4.81 -43.29
C LEU A 148 -17.13 5.58 -41.98
N SER A 149 -17.27 6.91 -41.99
CA SER A 149 -17.25 7.74 -40.78
C SER A 149 -18.45 7.44 -39.87
N SER A 150 -19.63 7.18 -40.44
CA SER A 150 -20.79 6.72 -39.67
C SER A 150 -20.52 5.34 -39.04
N ALA A 151 -19.89 4.42 -39.77
CA ALA A 151 -19.52 3.10 -39.25
C ALA A 151 -18.44 3.20 -38.17
N GLU A 152 -17.44 4.06 -38.35
CA GLU A 152 -16.41 4.36 -37.34
C GLU A 152 -17.06 4.82 -36.04
N SER A 153 -17.92 5.85 -36.09
CA SER A 153 -18.63 6.36 -34.92
C SER A 153 -19.50 5.30 -34.23
N GLN A 154 -20.16 4.44 -35.02
CA GLN A 154 -20.95 3.33 -34.48
C GLN A 154 -20.06 2.28 -33.79
N ILE A 155 -18.92 1.92 -34.38
CA ILE A 155 -17.99 0.95 -33.78
C ILE A 155 -17.37 1.53 -32.51
N GLU A 156 -16.99 2.81 -32.49
CA GLU A 156 -16.48 3.48 -31.28
C GLU A 156 -17.51 3.48 -30.16
N SER A 157 -18.78 3.76 -30.48
CA SER A 157 -19.88 3.67 -29.51
C SER A 157 -20.06 2.25 -28.95
N GLN A 158 -19.98 1.23 -29.81
CA GLN A 158 -20.06 -0.18 -29.39
C GLN A 158 -18.88 -0.60 -28.52
N ILE A 159 -17.66 -0.15 -28.82
CA ILE A 159 -16.47 -0.40 -27.98
C ILE A 159 -16.69 0.23 -26.61
N LYS A 160 -17.14 1.48 -26.55
CA LYS A 160 -17.40 2.18 -25.28
C LYS A 160 -18.46 1.47 -24.43
N GLU A 161 -19.54 0.98 -25.04
CA GLU A 161 -20.56 0.19 -24.34
C GLU A 161 -19.99 -1.13 -23.78
N LEU A 162 -19.14 -1.82 -24.54
CA LEU A 162 -18.46 -3.03 -24.10
C LEU A 162 -17.50 -2.74 -22.94
N GLU A 163 -16.75 -1.63 -23.01
CA GLU A 163 -15.86 -1.18 -21.93
C GLU A 163 -16.62 -0.90 -20.64
N GLU A 164 -17.75 -0.20 -20.72
CA GLU A 164 -18.58 0.09 -19.55
C GLU A 164 -19.14 -1.19 -18.91
N LYS A 165 -19.59 -2.16 -19.72
CA LYS A 165 -20.07 -3.47 -19.23
C LYS A 165 -18.95 -4.27 -18.55
N ILE A 166 -17.76 -4.29 -19.15
CA ILE A 166 -16.59 -4.97 -18.58
C ILE A 166 -16.21 -4.32 -17.24
N GLU A 167 -16.09 -2.99 -17.20
CA GLU A 167 -15.77 -2.23 -15.99
C GLU A 167 -16.77 -2.50 -14.87
N LYS A 168 -18.07 -2.37 -15.14
CA LYS A 168 -19.10 -2.57 -14.12
C LYS A 168 -19.14 -4.04 -13.64
N LEU A 169 -18.96 -5.01 -14.53
CA LEU A 169 -18.91 -6.43 -14.16
C LEU A 169 -17.69 -6.77 -13.30
N GLU A 170 -16.49 -6.36 -13.73
CA GLU A 170 -15.26 -6.61 -12.96
C GLU A 170 -15.29 -5.90 -11.61
N PHE A 171 -15.86 -4.69 -11.55
CA PHE A 171 -16.06 -3.97 -10.30
C PHE A 171 -17.05 -4.69 -9.38
N PHE A 172 -18.18 -5.16 -9.91
CA PHE A 172 -19.16 -5.94 -9.17
C PHE A 172 -18.51 -7.18 -8.54
N VAL A 173 -17.76 -7.96 -9.34
CA VAL A 173 -17.05 -9.16 -8.88
C VAL A 173 -16.08 -8.82 -7.74
N ALA A 174 -15.30 -7.75 -7.88
CA ALA A 174 -14.37 -7.31 -6.85
C ALA A 174 -15.09 -6.98 -5.53
N GLN A 175 -16.24 -6.29 -5.60
CA GLN A 175 -17.03 -5.96 -4.41
C GLN A 175 -17.60 -7.22 -3.74
N VAL A 176 -18.31 -8.07 -4.50
CA VAL A 176 -19.04 -9.21 -3.93
C VAL A 176 -18.15 -10.35 -3.46
N SER A 177 -16.94 -10.46 -3.99
CA SER A 177 -15.95 -11.48 -3.55
C SER A 177 -15.57 -11.39 -2.08
N GLN A 178 -15.86 -10.27 -1.43
CA GLN A 178 -15.46 -10.04 -0.05
C GLN A 178 -16.54 -10.40 0.98
N TYR A 179 -17.79 -10.48 0.54
CA TYR A 179 -18.94 -10.68 1.41
C TYR A 179 -19.06 -12.12 1.90
N PHE A 180 -19.72 -12.27 3.03
CA PHE A 180 -20.25 -13.46 3.68
C PHE A 180 -19.24 -14.48 4.19
N SER A 181 -17.98 -14.46 3.73
CA SER A 181 -17.07 -15.59 3.94
C SER A 181 -16.80 -15.93 5.42
N ASP A 182 -16.66 -14.91 6.26
CA ASP A 182 -16.42 -15.04 7.70
C ASP A 182 -17.70 -15.42 8.46
N SER A 183 -18.84 -14.80 8.12
CA SER A 183 -20.14 -15.18 8.68
C SER A 183 -20.54 -16.61 8.30
N LEU A 184 -20.26 -17.05 7.07
CA LEU A 184 -20.47 -18.44 6.64
C LEU A 184 -19.57 -19.43 7.39
N GLU A 185 -18.35 -19.02 7.78
CA GLU A 185 -17.49 -19.85 8.63
C GLU A 185 -18.09 -20.02 10.03
N VAL A 186 -18.70 -18.98 10.61
CA VAL A 186 -19.45 -19.09 11.87
C VAL A 186 -20.62 -20.06 11.73
N LEU A 187 -21.40 -19.98 10.64
CA LEU A 187 -22.50 -20.91 10.38
C LEU A 187 -21.98 -22.35 10.22
N ARG A 188 -20.86 -22.56 9.51
CA ARG A 188 -20.22 -23.88 9.37
C ARG A 188 -19.78 -24.43 10.73
N LEU A 189 -19.15 -23.61 11.56
CA LEU A 189 -18.73 -23.96 12.91
C LEU A 189 -19.92 -24.28 13.82
N ALA A 190 -21.06 -23.61 13.65
CA ALA A 190 -22.28 -23.90 14.38
C ALA A 190 -22.90 -25.24 13.98
N ILE A 191 -22.93 -25.56 12.68
CA ILE A 191 -23.37 -26.89 12.20
C ILE A 191 -22.46 -27.98 12.78
N GLN A 192 -21.15 -27.75 12.74
CA GLN A 192 -20.17 -28.64 13.39
C GLN A 192 -20.48 -28.78 14.88
N GLY A 193 -20.67 -27.67 15.59
CA GLY A 193 -20.97 -27.65 17.02
C GLY A 193 -22.25 -28.39 17.37
N ALA A 194 -23.34 -28.17 16.65
CA ALA A 194 -24.60 -28.89 16.85
C ALA A 194 -24.44 -30.40 16.66
N SER A 195 -23.67 -30.83 15.65
CA SER A 195 -23.38 -32.24 15.41
C SER A 195 -22.47 -32.88 16.47
N GLN A 196 -21.60 -32.11 17.11
CA GLN A 196 -20.72 -32.61 18.19
C GLN A 196 -21.48 -32.65 19.53
N LEU A 197 -22.28 -31.61 19.81
CA LEU A 197 -23.10 -31.53 21.02
C LEU A 197 -24.15 -32.64 21.12
N SER A 198 -24.65 -33.15 20.00
CA SER A 198 -25.58 -34.29 20.00
C SER A 198 -24.95 -35.61 20.47
N GLN A 199 -23.62 -35.66 20.58
CA GLN A 199 -22.86 -36.83 21.02
C GLN A 199 -22.36 -36.70 22.46
N VAL A 200 -22.59 -35.56 23.12
CA VAL A 200 -22.17 -35.33 24.50
C VAL A 200 -23.00 -36.20 25.44
N LEU A 201 -22.29 -36.96 26.28
CA LEU A 201 -22.90 -37.80 27.32
C LEU A 201 -22.80 -37.09 28.66
N VAL A 202 -23.89 -37.11 29.44
CA VAL A 202 -23.92 -36.59 30.81
C VAL A 202 -23.95 -37.77 31.77
N ASP A 203 -23.00 -37.81 32.70
CA ASP A 203 -22.94 -38.86 33.71
C ASP A 203 -23.92 -38.58 34.88
N SER A 204 -24.08 -39.58 35.75
CA SER A 204 -24.96 -39.48 36.93
C SER A 204 -24.50 -38.47 37.98
N ASP A 205 -23.23 -38.07 37.92
CA ASP A 205 -22.60 -37.12 38.84
C ASP A 205 -22.65 -35.67 38.31
N GLY A 206 -23.30 -35.44 37.18
CA GLY A 206 -23.45 -34.11 36.62
C GLY A 206 -22.19 -33.57 35.94
N ASN A 207 -21.34 -34.44 35.42
CA ASN A 207 -20.29 -34.05 34.49
C ASN A 207 -20.73 -34.39 33.06
N TYR A 208 -20.47 -33.49 32.12
CA TYR A 208 -20.60 -33.79 30.70
C TYR A 208 -19.25 -34.25 30.18
N SER A 209 -19.17 -35.49 29.67
CA SER A 209 -17.95 -35.99 29.04
C SER A 209 -17.95 -35.58 27.57
N VAL A 210 -16.85 -34.95 27.18
CA VAL A 210 -16.49 -34.67 25.79
C VAL A 210 -15.45 -35.68 25.28
N ASP A 211 -15.23 -36.79 25.98
CA ASP A 211 -14.23 -37.80 25.59
C ASP A 211 -14.61 -38.40 24.23
N GLY A 212 -13.79 -38.13 23.22
CA GLY A 212 -14.02 -38.53 21.82
C GLY A 212 -14.82 -37.52 20.99
N VAL A 213 -15.24 -36.39 21.56
CA VAL A 213 -15.95 -35.30 20.86
C VAL A 213 -14.96 -34.17 20.56
N ASP A 214 -14.87 -33.74 19.30
CA ASP A 214 -13.99 -32.63 18.92
C ASP A 214 -14.62 -31.29 19.28
N MET A 215 -14.14 -30.67 20.37
CA MET A 215 -14.59 -29.35 20.84
C MET A 215 -13.73 -28.19 20.31
N SER A 216 -12.82 -28.43 19.35
CA SER A 216 -11.98 -27.38 18.78
C SER A 216 -12.78 -26.26 18.11
N TRP A 217 -14.02 -26.56 17.67
CA TRP A 217 -14.93 -25.58 17.08
C TRP A 217 -15.32 -24.46 18.04
N VAL A 218 -15.39 -24.71 19.36
CA VAL A 218 -15.75 -23.68 20.36
C VAL A 218 -14.70 -22.56 20.36
N LYS A 219 -13.42 -22.97 20.39
CA LYS A 219 -12.29 -22.03 20.32
C LYS A 219 -12.29 -21.29 18.98
N LYS A 220 -12.43 -22.01 17.85
CA LYS A 220 -12.49 -21.40 16.51
C LYS A 220 -13.63 -20.39 16.38
N MET A 221 -14.81 -20.71 16.90
CA MET A 221 -15.98 -19.83 16.86
C MET A 221 -15.76 -18.55 17.68
N LYS A 222 -15.12 -18.68 18.85
CA LYS A 222 -14.75 -17.52 19.68
C LYS A 222 -13.68 -16.64 19.02
N GLU A 223 -12.75 -17.24 18.30
CA GLU A 223 -11.65 -16.54 17.62
C GLU A 223 -12.07 -15.97 16.25
N GLN A 224 -13.14 -16.50 15.64
CA GLN A 224 -13.65 -16.04 14.35
C GLN A 224 -14.16 -14.60 14.46
N LYS A 225 -13.44 -13.70 13.79
CA LYS A 225 -13.85 -12.30 13.63
C LYS A 225 -14.90 -12.21 12.53
N ILE A 226 -15.85 -11.32 12.74
CA ILE A 226 -16.88 -10.93 11.77
C ILE A 226 -16.58 -9.47 11.42
N GLU A 227 -16.22 -9.20 10.17
CA GLU A 227 -15.86 -7.88 9.67
C GLU A 227 -16.90 -7.44 8.62
N SER A 228 -17.84 -6.57 9.00
CA SER A 228 -18.91 -6.16 8.10
C SER A 228 -18.43 -5.27 6.96
N ILE A 229 -18.65 -5.71 5.72
CA ILE A 229 -18.21 -4.99 4.53
C ILE A 229 -19.38 -4.27 3.86
N LYS A 230 -19.22 -2.95 3.71
CA LYS A 230 -20.17 -2.09 3.00
C LYS A 230 -19.76 -1.88 1.55
N TYR A 231 -20.76 -1.83 0.66
CA TYR A 231 -20.54 -1.41 -0.72
C TYR A 231 -19.93 -0.01 -0.75
N ASP A 232 -18.76 0.11 -1.37
CA ASP A 232 -18.06 1.39 -1.50
C ASP A 232 -18.16 1.91 -2.94
N SER A 233 -19.08 2.85 -3.15
CA SER A 233 -19.28 3.55 -4.41
C SER A 233 -18.41 4.80 -4.57
N SER A 234 -17.47 5.05 -3.66
CA SER A 234 -16.64 6.26 -3.68
C SER A 234 -15.81 6.36 -4.96
N LYS A 235 -15.59 7.60 -5.38
CA LYS A 235 -14.77 7.89 -6.56
C LYS A 235 -13.38 7.27 -6.44
N LYS A 236 -12.74 7.36 -5.26
CA LYS A 236 -11.42 6.77 -4.99
C LYS A 236 -11.38 5.27 -5.29
N THR A 237 -12.43 4.54 -4.92
CA THR A 237 -12.52 3.09 -5.10
C THR A 237 -12.74 2.72 -6.57
N LYS A 238 -13.55 3.50 -7.29
CA LYS A 238 -13.75 3.34 -8.74
C LYS A 238 -12.48 3.68 -9.53
N ASP A 239 -11.79 4.76 -9.17
CA ASP A 239 -10.55 5.19 -9.81
C ASP A 239 -9.45 4.14 -9.59
N LEU A 240 -9.31 3.59 -8.38
CA LEU A 240 -8.40 2.48 -8.09
C LEU A 240 -8.68 1.24 -8.95
N HIS A 241 -9.96 0.90 -9.17
CA HIS A 241 -10.31 -0.22 -10.03
C HIS A 241 -9.92 0.03 -11.50
N LYS A 242 -10.15 1.24 -12.01
CA LYS A 242 -9.73 1.63 -13.37
C LYS A 242 -8.23 1.59 -13.57
N GLU A 243 -7.48 2.09 -12.59
CA GLU A 243 -6.02 2.02 -12.62
C GLU A 243 -5.55 0.56 -12.62
N TYR A 244 -6.15 -0.30 -11.79
CA TYR A 244 -5.88 -1.74 -11.79
C TYR A 244 -6.15 -2.38 -13.16
N GLN A 245 -7.25 -2.06 -13.83
CA GLN A 245 -7.56 -2.59 -15.17
C GLN A 245 -6.51 -2.17 -16.22
N SER A 246 -6.07 -0.91 -16.17
CA SER A 246 -4.99 -0.41 -17.04
C SER A 246 -3.67 -1.13 -16.80
N ILE A 247 -3.34 -1.39 -15.53
CA ILE A 247 -2.16 -2.16 -15.12
C ILE A 247 -2.25 -3.60 -15.60
N LEU A 248 -3.43 -4.23 -15.49
CA LEU A 248 -3.65 -5.59 -15.95
C LEU A 248 -3.45 -5.71 -17.47
N ASP A 249 -4.05 -4.82 -18.26
CA ASP A 249 -3.86 -4.78 -19.72
C ASP A 249 -2.37 -4.58 -20.09
N LYS A 250 -1.67 -3.73 -19.35
CA LYS A 250 -0.22 -3.52 -19.52
C LYS A 250 0.58 -4.80 -19.24
N LEU A 251 0.26 -5.53 -18.17
CA LEU A 251 0.88 -6.81 -17.82
C LEU A 251 0.60 -7.89 -18.87
N GLU A 252 -0.64 -8.00 -19.33
CA GLU A 252 -1.06 -8.96 -20.37
C GLU A 252 -0.32 -8.71 -21.70
N LYS A 253 0.03 -7.45 -21.99
CA LYS A 253 0.87 -7.05 -23.13
C LYS A 253 2.38 -7.26 -22.90
N GLY A 254 2.78 -7.82 -21.76
CA GLY A 254 4.18 -8.11 -21.42
C GLY A 254 5.03 -6.86 -21.13
N LYS A 255 4.40 -5.73 -20.79
CA LYS A 255 5.12 -4.48 -20.48
C LYS A 255 5.47 -4.41 -18.99
N GLU A 256 6.63 -3.84 -18.69
CA GLU A 256 7.08 -3.63 -17.31
C GLU A 256 6.24 -2.58 -16.58
N LEU A 257 5.99 -2.81 -15.29
CA LEU A 257 5.36 -1.83 -14.40
C LEU A 257 6.40 -0.90 -13.79
N SER A 258 6.06 0.38 -13.72
CA SER A 258 6.75 1.35 -12.86
C SER A 258 6.50 1.03 -11.38
N ASP A 259 7.35 1.57 -10.50
CA ASP A 259 7.18 1.42 -9.05
C ASP A 259 5.79 1.89 -8.58
N LYS A 260 5.28 3.00 -9.15
CA LYS A 260 3.98 3.55 -8.78
C LYS A 260 2.81 2.66 -9.23
N GLU A 261 2.87 2.13 -10.45
CA GLU A 261 1.87 1.16 -10.94
C GLU A 261 1.87 -0.11 -10.09
N PHE A 262 3.04 -0.59 -9.66
CA PHE A 262 3.12 -1.72 -8.77
C PHE A 262 2.52 -1.43 -7.38
N GLU A 263 2.76 -0.23 -6.82
CA GLU A 263 2.11 0.20 -5.57
C GLU A 263 0.58 0.27 -5.69
N THR A 264 0.06 0.71 -6.84
CA THR A 264 -1.39 0.69 -7.13
C THR A 264 -1.92 -0.75 -7.20
N LEU A 265 -1.18 -1.67 -7.85
CA LEU A 265 -1.54 -3.09 -7.91
C LEU A 265 -1.62 -3.72 -6.50
N GLU A 266 -0.66 -3.41 -5.62
CA GLU A 266 -0.68 -3.86 -4.23
C GLU A 266 -1.83 -3.24 -3.43
N SER A 267 -2.10 -1.95 -3.65
CA SER A 267 -3.23 -1.26 -3.01
C SER A 267 -4.56 -1.90 -3.39
N TYR A 268 -4.72 -2.31 -4.65
CA TYR A 268 -5.90 -3.04 -5.13
C TYR A 268 -6.00 -4.42 -4.46
N ALA A 269 -4.94 -5.22 -4.48
CA ALA A 269 -4.92 -6.55 -3.86
C ALA A 269 -5.21 -6.51 -2.35
N ARG A 270 -4.67 -5.52 -1.63
CA ARG A 270 -4.92 -5.34 -0.19
C ARG A 270 -6.35 -4.88 0.09
N ARG A 271 -6.96 -4.14 -0.83
CA ARG A 271 -8.34 -3.70 -0.71
C ARG A 271 -9.33 -4.83 -0.96
N TYR A 272 -8.99 -5.77 -1.83
CA TYR A 272 -9.82 -6.91 -2.21
C TYR A 272 -9.12 -8.25 -1.89
N PRO A 273 -8.81 -8.53 -0.61
CA PRO A 273 -7.95 -9.66 -0.24
C PRO A 273 -8.59 -11.04 -0.50
N LYS A 274 -9.93 -11.09 -0.60
CA LYS A 274 -10.71 -12.30 -0.90
C LYS A 274 -11.02 -12.45 -2.40
N ALA A 275 -10.65 -11.48 -3.23
CA ALA A 275 -10.88 -11.54 -4.67
C ALA A 275 -9.90 -12.51 -5.35
N GLN A 276 -10.41 -13.28 -6.30
CA GLN A 276 -9.55 -14.10 -7.16
C GLN A 276 -8.90 -13.21 -8.22
N LEU A 277 -7.63 -12.90 -8.03
CA LEU A 277 -6.84 -12.13 -9.00
C LEU A 277 -6.31 -13.05 -10.11
N PRO A 278 -6.11 -12.53 -11.34
CA PRO A 278 -5.47 -13.26 -12.43
C PRO A 278 -4.08 -13.76 -12.04
N GLU A 279 -3.68 -14.93 -12.57
CA GLU A 279 -2.41 -15.58 -12.22
C GLU A 279 -1.20 -14.66 -12.49
N ILE A 280 -1.23 -13.92 -13.60
CA ILE A 280 -0.20 -12.94 -13.96
C ILE A 280 -0.03 -11.84 -12.90
N VAL A 281 -1.13 -11.41 -12.27
CA VAL A 281 -1.12 -10.43 -11.17
C VAL A 281 -0.52 -11.05 -9.92
N THR A 282 -0.99 -12.24 -9.54
CA THR A 282 -0.47 -12.93 -8.34
C THR A 282 1.03 -13.23 -8.46
N ASN A 283 1.49 -13.68 -9.63
CA ASN A 283 2.90 -13.95 -9.90
C ASN A 283 3.74 -12.67 -9.86
N LYS A 284 3.23 -11.56 -10.41
CA LYS A 284 3.91 -10.27 -10.37
C LYS A 284 4.04 -9.75 -8.93
N LEU A 285 2.97 -9.82 -8.13
CA LEU A 285 2.99 -9.45 -6.71
C LEU A 285 4.04 -10.23 -5.93
N MET A 286 4.07 -11.56 -6.10
CA MET A 286 5.02 -12.44 -5.41
C MET A 286 6.47 -12.21 -5.83
N THR A 287 6.71 -12.11 -7.14
CA THR A 287 8.07 -11.93 -7.69
C THR A 287 8.64 -10.58 -7.28
N GLU A 288 7.85 -9.51 -7.39
CA GLU A 288 8.32 -8.17 -7.04
C GLU A 288 8.53 -8.01 -5.54
N ALA A 289 7.67 -8.61 -4.70
CA ALA A 289 7.90 -8.64 -3.26
C ALA A 289 9.21 -9.35 -2.89
N THR A 290 9.51 -10.47 -3.57
CA THR A 290 10.77 -11.21 -3.39
C THR A 290 11.97 -10.39 -3.84
N ASN A 291 11.87 -9.72 -4.99
CA ASN A 291 12.93 -8.87 -5.52
C ASN A 291 13.19 -7.67 -4.60
N ARG A 292 12.14 -7.02 -4.09
CA ARG A 292 12.28 -5.86 -3.19
C ARG A 292 12.86 -6.25 -1.82
N ALA A 293 12.65 -7.49 -1.36
CA ALA A 293 13.28 -8.01 -0.16
C ALA A 293 14.73 -8.52 -0.37
N ASN A 294 15.23 -8.56 -1.61
CA ASN A 294 16.53 -9.16 -1.92
C ASN A 294 17.66 -8.09 -1.93
N PRO A 295 18.77 -8.31 -1.20
CA PRO A 295 19.85 -7.33 -1.09
C PRO A 295 20.64 -7.14 -2.40
N GLU A 296 20.83 -8.18 -3.21
CA GLU A 296 21.49 -8.05 -4.52
C GLU A 296 20.64 -7.19 -5.46
N LYS A 297 19.32 -7.38 -5.44
CA LYS A 297 18.38 -6.57 -6.23
C LYS A 297 18.29 -5.11 -5.77
N LEU A 298 18.38 -4.88 -4.47
CA LEU A 298 18.56 -3.53 -3.92
C LEU A 298 19.80 -2.86 -4.52
N GLN A 299 20.96 -3.55 -4.47
CA GLN A 299 22.22 -3.00 -4.97
C GLN A 299 22.19 -2.79 -6.49
N GLU A 300 21.63 -3.71 -7.28
CA GLU A 300 21.40 -3.51 -8.72
C GLU A 300 20.57 -2.25 -9.00
N LYS A 301 19.50 -2.01 -8.22
CA LYS A 301 18.63 -0.84 -8.36
C LYS A 301 19.37 0.45 -8.01
N VAL A 302 20.13 0.46 -6.91
CA VAL A 302 20.94 1.59 -6.46
C VAL A 302 21.99 1.95 -7.51
N GLU A 303 22.73 0.99 -8.03
CA GLU A 303 23.75 1.22 -9.05
C GLU A 303 23.16 1.79 -10.35
N LYS A 304 21.95 1.35 -10.73
CA LYS A 304 21.21 1.95 -11.85
C LYS A 304 20.81 3.39 -11.56
N ILE A 305 20.41 3.72 -10.33
CA ILE A 305 20.07 5.09 -9.91
C ILE A 305 21.31 5.99 -9.95
N LYS A 306 22.45 5.56 -9.39
CA LYS A 306 23.71 6.32 -9.38
C LYS A 306 24.13 6.72 -10.82
N LYS A 307 23.96 5.80 -11.78
CA LYS A 307 24.31 5.98 -13.21
C LYS A 307 23.29 6.79 -14.01
N SER A 308 22.12 7.12 -13.45
CA SER A 308 21.10 7.89 -14.16
C SER A 308 21.51 9.35 -14.40
N ASP A 309 20.77 10.01 -15.29
CA ASP A 309 20.87 11.43 -15.66
C ASP A 309 20.18 12.37 -14.66
N LYS A 310 19.61 11.82 -13.58
CA LYS A 310 18.94 12.58 -12.51
C LYS A 310 19.91 13.44 -11.71
N THR A 311 19.38 14.46 -11.05
CA THR A 311 20.13 15.29 -10.10
C THR A 311 20.55 14.49 -8.86
N SER A 312 21.55 14.97 -8.13
CA SER A 312 22.04 14.35 -6.88
C SER A 312 20.93 14.17 -5.85
N THR A 313 20.10 15.19 -5.65
CA THR A 313 18.98 15.14 -4.71
C THR A 313 17.92 14.12 -5.15
N GLU A 314 17.59 14.05 -6.44
CA GLU A 314 16.66 13.04 -6.96
C GLU A 314 17.24 11.62 -6.83
N LYS A 315 18.54 11.44 -7.08
CA LYS A 315 19.23 10.16 -6.87
C LYS A 315 19.18 9.74 -5.41
N ALA A 316 19.55 10.64 -4.49
CA ALA A 316 19.47 10.38 -3.06
C ALA A 316 18.03 10.00 -2.65
N ASN A 317 17.01 10.71 -3.14
CA ASN A 317 15.62 10.37 -2.86
C ASN A 317 15.23 8.96 -3.34
N LEU A 318 15.67 8.56 -4.53
CA LEU A 318 15.40 7.25 -5.10
C LEU A 318 16.18 6.13 -4.40
N ILE A 319 17.42 6.41 -3.98
CA ILE A 319 18.23 5.47 -3.18
C ILE A 319 17.53 5.25 -1.83
N VAL A 320 17.16 6.32 -1.12
CA VAL A 320 16.40 6.20 0.14
C VAL A 320 15.12 5.39 -0.05
N LYS A 321 14.35 5.65 -1.12
CA LYS A 321 13.14 4.87 -1.43
C LYS A 321 13.44 3.39 -1.70
N ALA A 322 14.55 3.05 -2.35
CA ALA A 322 14.94 1.66 -2.59
C ALA A 322 15.24 0.94 -1.26
N TYR A 323 15.92 1.60 -0.33
CA TYR A 323 16.17 1.07 1.02
C TYR A 323 14.88 1.01 1.88
N GLU A 324 13.96 1.98 1.74
CA GLU A 324 12.65 1.93 2.38
C GLU A 324 11.85 0.72 1.91
N ASP A 325 11.84 0.44 0.60
CA ASP A 325 11.24 -0.78 0.05
C ASP A 325 11.93 -2.02 0.66
N TYR A 326 13.26 -2.09 0.65
CA TYR A 326 13.98 -3.24 1.21
C TYR A 326 13.61 -3.54 2.67
N LEU A 327 13.59 -2.51 3.52
CA LEU A 327 13.18 -2.64 4.93
C LEU A 327 11.71 -3.05 5.07
N PHE A 328 10.82 -2.45 4.28
CA PHE A 328 9.41 -2.75 4.30
C PHE A 328 9.13 -4.20 3.88
N TYR A 329 9.69 -4.67 2.77
CA TYR A 329 9.40 -6.02 2.25
C TYR A 329 10.02 -7.13 3.09
N ASN A 330 11.16 -6.88 3.76
CA ASN A 330 11.70 -7.82 4.75
C ASN A 330 10.85 -7.94 6.02
N ASN A 331 9.96 -6.97 6.29
CA ASN A 331 9.11 -6.92 7.49
C ASN A 331 7.63 -6.70 7.16
N ARG A 332 7.21 -7.08 5.95
CA ARG A 332 5.91 -6.70 5.38
C ARG A 332 4.75 -7.11 6.28
N ALA A 333 4.79 -8.33 6.82
CA ALA A 333 3.74 -8.83 7.71
C ALA A 333 3.54 -7.95 8.94
N ALA A 334 4.63 -7.49 9.58
CA ALA A 334 4.57 -6.61 10.74
C ALA A 334 3.97 -5.24 10.38
N PHE A 335 4.40 -4.65 9.26
CA PHE A 335 3.86 -3.38 8.78
C PHE A 335 2.37 -3.48 8.38
N ASP A 336 1.98 -4.56 7.71
CA ASP A 336 0.60 -4.82 7.31
C ASP A 336 -0.31 -5.00 8.52
N GLU A 337 0.14 -5.76 9.53
CA GLU A 337 -0.62 -5.97 10.77
C GLU A 337 -0.74 -4.67 11.58
N TYR A 338 0.35 -3.93 11.75
CA TYR A 338 0.34 -2.62 12.39
C TYR A 338 -0.65 -1.68 11.72
N TRP A 339 -0.58 -1.57 10.39
CA TRP A 339 -1.44 -0.67 9.65
C TRP A 339 -2.91 -1.10 9.69
N LYS A 340 -3.20 -2.42 9.64
CA LYS A 340 -4.55 -2.95 9.85
C LYS A 340 -5.10 -2.55 11.22
N LYS A 341 -4.33 -2.76 12.29
CA LYS A 341 -4.75 -2.41 13.66
C LYS A 341 -4.95 -0.90 13.84
N ARG A 342 -4.03 -0.09 13.29
CA ARG A 342 -4.13 1.38 13.30
C ARG A 342 -5.37 1.88 12.57
N LYS A 343 -5.64 1.37 11.36
CA LYS A 343 -6.85 1.74 10.60
C LYS A 343 -8.13 1.36 11.32
N ALA A 344 -8.16 0.23 12.00
CA ALA A 344 -9.32 -0.20 12.78
C ALA A 344 -9.62 0.70 13.99
N MET A 345 -8.69 1.56 14.41
CA MET A 345 -8.97 2.60 15.41
C MET A 345 -9.59 3.85 14.78
N ASP A 346 -9.39 4.09 13.49
CA ASP A 346 -9.91 5.25 12.76
C ASP A 346 -9.67 6.58 13.52
N ASP A 347 -10.72 7.36 13.78
CA ASP A 347 -10.66 8.61 14.55
C ASP A 347 -10.08 8.44 15.97
N ASP A 348 -10.26 7.25 16.60
CA ASP A 348 -9.77 6.98 17.96
C ASP A 348 -8.24 6.96 18.04
N TRP A 349 -7.52 6.80 16.93
CA TRP A 349 -6.05 6.83 16.91
C TRP A 349 -5.48 8.14 17.45
N THR A 350 -6.22 9.24 17.28
CA THR A 350 -5.84 10.58 17.75
C THR A 350 -6.53 10.99 19.04
N SER A 351 -7.36 10.11 19.60
CA SER A 351 -8.10 10.37 20.83
C SER A 351 -7.16 10.58 22.02
N LYS A 352 -7.54 11.51 22.90
CA LYS A 352 -6.86 11.75 24.19
C LYS A 352 -7.47 10.93 25.33
N ASP A 353 -8.44 10.06 25.02
CA ASP A 353 -9.03 9.15 26.00
C ASP A 353 -7.96 8.17 26.53
N PRO A 354 -7.82 8.01 27.87
CA PRO A 354 -6.82 7.13 28.46
C PRO A 354 -6.88 5.67 28.00
N ASN A 355 -8.07 5.13 27.70
CA ASN A 355 -8.21 3.76 27.19
C ASN A 355 -7.75 3.66 25.74
N MET A 356 -8.02 4.68 24.91
CA MET A 356 -7.53 4.72 23.52
C MET A 356 -6.03 4.91 23.46
N ILE A 357 -5.46 5.73 24.34
CA ILE A 357 -4.00 5.87 24.49
C ILE A 357 -3.36 4.51 24.82
N LYS A 358 -3.87 3.78 25.82
CA LYS A 358 -3.36 2.44 26.17
C LYS A 358 -3.48 1.45 25.00
N LYS A 359 -4.56 1.51 24.23
CA LYS A 359 -4.76 0.66 23.04
C LYS A 359 -3.74 0.98 21.96
N LYS A 360 -3.48 2.26 21.70
CA LYS A 360 -2.43 2.72 20.79
C LYS A 360 -1.05 2.26 21.24
N GLU A 361 -0.70 2.50 22.51
CA GLU A 361 0.59 2.07 23.08
C GLU A 361 0.79 0.57 22.95
N LYS A 362 -0.27 -0.23 23.15
CA LYS A 362 -0.23 -1.67 22.92
C LYS A 362 0.06 -2.02 21.46
N ILE A 363 -0.60 -1.35 20.50
CA ILE A 363 -0.37 -1.58 19.06
C ILE A 363 1.06 -1.19 18.66
N GLU A 364 1.57 -0.05 19.14
CA GLU A 364 2.95 0.40 18.89
C GLU A 364 3.95 -0.60 19.50
N LYS A 365 3.71 -1.07 20.74
CA LYS A 365 4.56 -2.06 21.38
C LYS A 365 4.61 -3.38 20.61
N GLU A 366 3.45 -3.94 20.24
CA GLU A 366 3.38 -5.18 19.46
C GLU A 366 4.12 -5.06 18.12
N PHE A 367 4.04 -3.90 17.48
CA PHE A 367 4.74 -3.62 16.24
C PHE A 367 6.26 -3.51 16.45
N ASN A 368 6.70 -2.78 17.48
CA ASN A 368 8.12 -2.65 17.82
C ASN A 368 8.73 -4.01 18.19
N ASP A 369 8.03 -4.81 19.01
CA ASP A 369 8.44 -6.18 19.35
C ASP A 369 8.60 -7.04 18.07
N SER A 370 7.74 -6.84 17.07
CA SER A 370 7.84 -7.54 15.78
C SER A 370 9.07 -7.11 14.96
N LEU A 371 9.39 -5.82 14.94
CA LEU A 371 10.58 -5.30 14.25
C LEU A 371 11.88 -5.72 14.92
N SER A 372 11.96 -5.66 16.26
CA SER A 372 13.16 -6.05 17.01
C SER A 372 13.45 -7.55 16.95
N ASN A 373 12.45 -8.37 16.66
CA ASN A 373 12.63 -9.80 16.39
C ASN A 373 12.99 -10.10 14.93
N SER A 374 13.06 -9.09 14.05
CA SER A 374 13.49 -9.27 12.68
C SER A 374 14.98 -9.58 12.60
N ARG A 375 15.42 -10.21 11.51
CA ARG A 375 16.86 -10.45 11.24
C ARG A 375 17.54 -9.24 10.59
N VAL A 376 16.86 -8.09 10.54
CA VAL A 376 17.28 -6.91 9.81
C VAL A 376 18.14 -6.04 10.72
N ASN A 377 19.41 -5.88 10.37
CA ASN A 377 20.31 -4.95 11.03
C ASN A 377 20.11 -3.54 10.44
N VAL A 378 19.22 -2.76 11.05
CA VAL A 378 18.84 -1.44 10.50
C VAL A 378 20.01 -0.45 10.47
N LYS A 379 20.96 -0.55 11.41
CA LYS A 379 22.15 0.30 11.44
C LYS A 379 23.06 0.03 10.25
N GLU A 380 23.37 -1.24 10.00
CA GLU A 380 24.17 -1.64 8.84
C GLU A 380 23.52 -1.21 7.51
N ILE A 381 22.20 -1.33 7.42
CA ILE A 381 21.44 -0.87 6.25
C ILE A 381 21.51 0.65 6.11
N ALA A 382 21.46 1.41 7.21
CA ALA A 382 21.64 2.85 7.19
C ALA A 382 23.07 3.27 6.81
N GLN A 383 24.09 2.53 7.23
CA GLN A 383 25.48 2.73 6.81
C GLN A 383 25.61 2.53 5.29
N GLN A 384 25.07 1.43 4.76
CA GLN A 384 25.05 1.16 3.31
C GLN A 384 24.32 2.25 2.52
N LEU A 385 23.15 2.70 3.03
CA LEU A 385 22.43 3.84 2.47
C LEU A 385 23.30 5.10 2.48
N GLY A 386 23.99 5.37 3.59
CA GLY A 386 24.89 6.51 3.73
C GLY A 386 26.01 6.49 2.70
N ASP A 387 26.67 5.34 2.54
CA ASP A 387 27.73 5.14 1.57
C ASP A 387 27.24 5.33 0.13
N ASP A 388 26.07 4.80 -0.19
CA ASP A 388 25.47 4.96 -1.53
C ASP A 388 25.15 6.42 -1.86
N VAL A 389 24.71 7.21 -0.87
CA VAL A 389 24.49 8.64 -1.02
C VAL A 389 25.83 9.40 -1.17
N LEU A 390 26.85 9.02 -0.41
CA LEU A 390 28.19 9.59 -0.53
C LEU A 390 28.84 9.28 -1.89
N ASP A 391 28.60 8.09 -2.44
CA ASP A 391 29.04 7.71 -3.77
C ASP A 391 28.45 8.59 -4.87
N VAL A 392 27.17 8.99 -4.74
CA VAL A 392 26.57 9.95 -5.68
C VAL A 392 27.36 11.26 -5.69
N LYS A 393 27.72 11.79 -4.51
CA LYS A 393 28.58 12.98 -4.40
C LYS A 393 29.93 12.74 -5.08
N LYS A 394 30.63 11.65 -4.74
CA LYS A 394 31.96 11.35 -5.31
C LYS A 394 31.92 11.28 -6.84
N MET A 395 30.89 10.65 -7.41
CA MET A 395 30.72 10.56 -8.86
C MET A 395 30.47 11.93 -9.51
N GLU A 396 29.72 12.81 -8.87
CA GLU A 396 29.44 14.15 -9.37
C GLU A 396 30.64 15.08 -9.28
N ASP A 397 31.38 15.02 -8.18
CA ASP A 397 32.65 15.73 -8.03
C ASP A 397 33.64 15.26 -9.10
N GLY A 398 33.74 13.94 -9.34
CA GLY A 398 34.54 13.40 -10.44
C GLY A 398 34.16 13.97 -11.81
N LYS A 399 32.86 13.97 -12.14
CA LYS A 399 32.36 14.56 -13.40
C LYS A 399 32.66 16.06 -13.50
N ARG A 400 32.51 16.80 -12.40
CA ARG A 400 32.80 18.23 -12.34
C ARG A 400 34.29 18.49 -12.56
N ALA A 401 35.16 17.67 -11.97
CA ALA A 401 36.60 17.73 -12.16
C ALA A 401 37.00 17.51 -13.62
N GLU A 402 36.45 16.47 -14.25
CA GLU A 402 36.68 16.18 -15.67
C GLU A 402 36.24 17.33 -16.58
N LEU A 403 35.09 17.95 -16.31
CA LEU A 403 34.60 19.09 -17.09
C LEU A 403 35.50 20.32 -16.91
N ILE A 404 35.96 20.59 -15.69
CA ILE A 404 36.92 21.66 -15.41
C ILE A 404 38.23 21.40 -16.16
N GLN A 405 38.73 20.16 -16.14
CA GLN A 405 39.94 19.77 -16.85
C GLN A 405 39.80 19.95 -18.37
N LYS A 406 38.74 19.43 -18.98
CA LYS A 406 38.45 19.61 -20.41
C LYS A 406 38.34 21.09 -20.80
N GLY A 407 37.70 21.90 -19.94
CA GLY A 407 37.62 23.35 -20.11
C GLY A 407 38.99 24.00 -20.12
N ARG A 408 39.88 23.63 -19.19
CA ARG A 408 41.27 24.13 -19.13
C ARG A 408 42.14 23.65 -20.30
N GLU A 409 41.95 22.42 -20.78
CA GLU A 409 42.64 21.90 -21.96
C GLU A 409 42.24 22.66 -23.24
N THR A 410 40.97 23.10 -23.32
CA THR A 410 40.43 23.87 -24.43
C THR A 410 40.81 25.36 -24.35
N TRP A 411 40.98 25.90 -23.14
CA TRP A 411 41.26 27.31 -22.89
C TRP A 411 42.66 27.52 -22.29
N LYS A 412 43.68 27.66 -23.14
CA LYS A 412 45.05 28.01 -22.72
C LYS A 412 45.19 29.52 -22.66
N SER A 413 45.17 30.09 -21.45
CA SER A 413 45.46 31.52 -21.27
C SER A 413 46.94 31.81 -21.59
N PRO A 414 47.29 32.93 -22.23
CA PRO A 414 48.68 33.30 -22.48
C PRO A 414 49.45 33.49 -21.16
N GLY A 415 50.44 32.64 -20.89
CA GLY A 415 51.29 32.70 -19.69
C GLY A 415 51.05 31.60 -18.65
N ASP A 416 50.27 30.56 -18.95
CA ASP A 416 50.06 29.42 -18.06
C ASP A 416 51.11 28.31 -18.30
N ASN A 417 51.94 28.02 -17.30
CA ASN A 417 53.19 27.24 -17.45
C ASN A 417 52.98 25.72 -17.36
N GLY A 418 51.76 25.25 -17.14
CA GLY A 418 51.45 23.82 -17.14
C GLY A 418 52.12 22.97 -16.04
N VAL A 419 52.60 23.57 -14.94
CA VAL A 419 53.20 22.82 -13.81
C VAL A 419 52.47 23.09 -12.49
N THR A 420 51.72 22.05 -12.11
CA THR A 420 51.27 21.58 -10.77
C THR A 420 50.65 22.56 -9.76
N ASP A 421 49.34 22.41 -9.55
CA ASP A 421 48.83 21.97 -8.24
C ASP A 421 47.54 21.15 -8.45
N THR A 422 47.55 19.86 -8.09
CA THR A 422 46.39 18.94 -8.17
C THR A 422 45.34 19.21 -7.08
N SER A 423 45.38 20.38 -6.45
CA SER A 423 44.68 20.70 -5.20
C SER A 423 43.47 21.64 -5.36
N VAL A 424 42.95 21.85 -6.57
CA VAL A 424 41.68 22.60 -6.70
C VAL A 424 40.59 21.76 -6.03
N LEU A 425 40.24 22.13 -4.81
CA LEU A 425 39.10 21.61 -4.04
C LEU A 425 37.87 21.57 -4.96
N ILE A 426 37.57 20.38 -5.48
CA ILE A 426 36.37 20.13 -6.26
C ILE A 426 35.24 20.04 -5.25
N GLY A 427 34.64 21.21 -4.99
CA GLY A 427 33.79 21.47 -3.83
C GLY A 427 34.37 22.63 -3.04
N THR A 428 33.86 23.85 -3.23
CA THR A 428 34.12 24.87 -2.21
C THR A 428 33.34 24.44 -0.98
N LYS A 429 33.93 24.49 0.23
CA LYS A 429 33.20 24.18 1.49
C LYS A 429 31.81 24.83 1.59
N LEU A 430 31.65 26.02 0.98
CA LEU A 430 30.38 26.73 0.85
C LEU A 430 29.34 26.04 -0.06
N GLY A 431 29.76 25.43 -1.17
CA GLY A 431 28.90 24.68 -2.07
C GLY A 431 28.47 23.34 -1.47
N ASP A 432 29.40 22.61 -0.84
CA ASP A 432 29.10 21.31 -0.22
C ASP A 432 28.14 21.45 0.97
N ASN A 433 28.30 22.50 1.79
CA ASN A 433 27.33 22.81 2.85
C ASN A 433 25.92 23.05 2.30
N THR A 434 25.79 23.74 1.17
CA THR A 434 24.48 24.06 0.57
C THR A 434 23.80 22.79 0.05
N THR A 435 24.54 21.95 -0.67
CA THR A 435 23.99 20.68 -1.18
C THR A 435 23.70 19.68 -0.06
N PHE A 436 24.51 19.64 0.99
CA PHE A 436 24.22 18.81 2.17
C PHE A 436 22.93 19.25 2.87
N ILE A 437 22.71 20.56 3.03
CA ILE A 437 21.46 21.12 3.57
C ILE A 437 20.25 20.70 2.71
N ASP A 438 20.38 20.69 1.38
CA ASP A 438 19.35 20.21 0.46
C ASP A 438 19.08 18.69 0.54
N LEU A 439 19.94 17.92 1.20
CA LEU A 439 19.71 16.50 1.47
C LEU A 439 18.99 16.24 2.80
N VAL A 440 19.29 17.04 3.82
CA VAL A 440 18.89 16.76 5.23
C VAL A 440 17.75 17.63 5.76
N ASN A 441 17.39 18.72 5.08
CA ASN A 441 16.28 19.58 5.48
C ASN A 441 14.93 18.84 5.51
N THR A 442 13.95 19.43 6.20
CA THR A 442 12.58 18.91 6.24
C THR A 442 12.02 18.68 4.84
N LYS A 443 11.40 17.50 4.61
CA LYS A 443 10.91 17.00 3.32
C LYS A 443 11.98 16.71 2.25
N GLN A 444 13.26 16.71 2.63
CA GLN A 444 14.37 16.31 1.75
C GLN A 444 14.70 14.81 1.88
N PRO A 445 15.55 14.25 1.00
CA PRO A 445 15.81 12.81 0.95
C PRO A 445 16.15 12.17 2.30
N LEU A 446 16.95 12.82 3.13
CA LEU A 446 17.44 12.29 4.41
C LEU A 446 16.64 12.73 5.63
N ASP A 447 15.48 13.39 5.46
CA ASP A 447 14.51 13.65 6.54
C ASP A 447 13.74 12.38 6.90
N LEU A 448 14.47 11.33 7.26
CA LEU A 448 13.97 9.96 7.38
C LEU A 448 12.78 9.85 8.32
N LYS A 449 12.75 10.65 9.39
CA LYS A 449 11.65 10.68 10.38
C LYS A 449 10.30 11.05 9.76
N ASN A 450 10.27 12.04 8.86
CA ASN A 450 9.03 12.58 8.32
C ASN A 450 8.68 12.05 6.92
N ARG A 451 9.50 11.15 6.36
CA ARG A 451 9.20 10.51 5.08
C ARG A 451 7.91 9.71 5.14
N VAL A 452 7.01 9.99 4.20
CA VAL A 452 5.81 9.19 3.98
C VAL A 452 6.19 8.06 3.03
N TYR A 453 6.13 6.81 3.50
CA TYR A 453 6.52 5.67 2.67
C TYR A 453 5.64 5.53 1.44
N ARG A 454 4.30 5.49 1.64
CA ARG A 454 3.27 5.43 0.59
C ARG A 454 1.99 6.08 1.06
N GLU A 455 1.11 6.41 0.11
CA GLU A 455 -0.20 7.00 0.42
C GLU A 455 -1.07 6.06 1.26
N ASP A 456 -0.96 4.76 1.03
CA ASP A 456 -1.67 3.73 1.76
C ASP A 456 -0.89 3.18 2.97
N TYR A 457 0.35 3.65 3.21
CA TYR A 457 1.14 3.47 4.43
C TYR A 457 1.73 4.84 4.84
N PRO A 458 0.90 5.76 5.37
CA PRO A 458 1.25 7.16 5.59
C PRO A 458 2.06 7.33 6.87
N PHE A 459 3.25 6.75 6.87
CA PHE A 459 4.19 6.79 7.97
C PHE A 459 5.62 6.50 7.47
N SER A 460 6.61 6.86 8.28
CA SER A 460 8.01 6.55 8.00
C SER A 460 8.33 5.10 8.35
N VAL A 461 9.08 4.44 7.46
CA VAL A 461 9.71 3.12 7.71
C VAL A 461 10.91 3.28 8.64
N TRP A 462 11.66 4.38 8.50
CA TRP A 462 12.84 4.68 9.30
C TRP A 462 12.53 5.24 10.68
N GLY A 463 11.42 5.97 10.83
CA GLY A 463 11.00 6.59 12.09
C GLY A 463 10.40 5.61 13.10
N ARG A 464 10.71 4.32 12.96
CA ARG A 464 10.20 3.22 13.78
C ARG A 464 11.25 2.75 14.76
N GLN A 465 10.81 2.19 15.87
CA GLN A 465 11.71 1.60 16.85
C GLN A 465 12.09 0.20 16.37
N TRP A 466 13.19 0.12 15.63
CA TRP A 466 13.74 -1.12 15.12
C TRP A 466 14.42 -1.94 16.22
N GLU A 467 15.05 -1.29 17.19
CA GLU A 467 15.70 -1.93 18.34
C GLU A 467 15.29 -1.25 19.66
N GLU A 468 15.45 -1.94 20.79
CA GLU A 468 15.21 -1.36 22.11
C GLU A 468 16.09 -0.11 22.33
N GLY A 469 15.48 1.01 22.71
CA GLY A 469 16.17 2.28 22.92
C GLY A 469 16.27 3.18 21.68
N MET A 470 15.98 2.69 20.48
CA MET A 470 15.93 3.53 19.27
C MET A 470 14.64 4.37 19.23
N LYS A 471 14.74 5.64 19.62
CA LYS A 471 13.63 6.61 19.50
C LYS A 471 13.29 6.88 18.03
N SER A 472 12.11 7.46 17.79
CA SER A 472 11.59 7.70 16.42
C SER A 472 12.47 8.57 15.52
N ASP A 473 13.37 9.38 16.09
CA ASP A 473 14.33 10.23 15.40
C ASP A 473 15.69 9.58 15.18
N TYR A 474 15.98 8.48 15.89
CA TYR A 474 17.31 7.90 15.98
C TYR A 474 17.96 7.70 14.60
N MET A 475 17.25 7.03 13.68
CA MET A 475 17.80 6.74 12.34
C MET A 475 18.05 8.00 11.50
N GLY A 476 17.22 9.04 11.68
CA GLY A 476 17.43 10.32 11.00
C GLY A 476 18.68 11.04 11.52
N ASN A 477 18.81 11.13 12.84
CA ASN A 477 19.96 11.74 13.52
C ASN A 477 21.26 10.97 13.25
N TYR A 478 21.22 9.65 13.34
CA TYR A 478 22.32 8.76 13.03
C TYR A 478 22.82 8.96 11.60
N LEU A 479 21.92 8.90 10.61
CA LEU A 479 22.31 9.04 9.21
C LEU A 479 22.79 10.47 8.89
N PHE A 480 22.23 11.49 9.55
CA PHE A 480 22.73 12.86 9.46
C PHE A 480 24.21 12.94 9.89
N GLY A 481 24.56 12.33 11.03
CA GLY A 481 25.94 12.27 11.51
C GLY A 481 26.86 11.50 10.56
N TYR A 482 26.42 10.31 10.14
CA TYR A 482 27.17 9.43 9.24
C TYR A 482 27.47 10.08 7.88
N VAL A 483 26.42 10.50 7.16
CA VAL A 483 26.55 11.16 5.85
C VAL A 483 27.23 12.50 6.00
N GLY A 484 26.88 13.29 7.02
CA GLY A 484 27.52 14.59 7.26
C GLY A 484 29.03 14.49 7.43
N LYS A 485 29.51 13.44 8.12
CA LYS A 485 30.95 13.23 8.31
C LYS A 485 31.67 12.95 7.01
N GLY A 486 31.12 12.09 6.16
CA GLY A 486 31.70 11.77 4.85
C GLY A 486 31.49 12.86 3.79
N TYR A 487 30.41 13.63 3.88
CA TYR A 487 30.03 14.62 2.87
C TYR A 487 30.77 15.94 3.05
N LEU A 488 30.94 16.41 4.29
CA LEU A 488 31.50 17.73 4.59
C LEU A 488 32.96 17.71 5.03
N GLU A 489 33.50 16.53 5.37
CA GLU A 489 34.85 16.35 5.93
C GLU A 489 35.15 17.33 7.10
N SER A 490 34.11 17.68 7.86
CA SER A 490 34.15 18.72 8.89
C SER A 490 34.48 18.17 10.28
N SER A 491 34.73 19.07 11.24
CA SER A 491 34.88 18.68 12.66
C SER A 491 33.56 18.13 13.21
N ASP A 492 33.66 17.28 14.23
CA ASP A 492 32.50 16.67 14.88
C ASP A 492 31.58 17.73 15.52
N ASP A 493 32.19 18.78 16.09
CA ASP A 493 31.50 19.94 16.64
C ASP A 493 30.64 20.64 15.58
N TYR A 494 31.16 20.80 14.36
CA TYR A 494 30.45 21.46 13.27
C TYR A 494 29.13 20.73 12.91
N LEU A 495 29.15 19.40 12.90
CA LEU A 495 27.98 18.58 12.57
C LEU A 495 26.95 18.58 13.71
N LYS A 496 27.41 18.49 14.96
CA LYS A 496 26.53 18.57 16.14
C LYS A 496 25.80 19.91 16.22
N TYR A 497 26.48 21.02 15.94
CA TYR A 497 25.88 22.35 15.96
C TYR A 497 25.03 22.64 14.70
N GLY A 498 25.36 22.03 13.56
CA GLY A 498 24.61 22.20 12.30
C GLY A 498 23.21 21.58 12.31
N ALA A 499 23.00 20.46 13.01
CA ALA A 499 21.73 19.74 13.05
C ALA A 499 20.58 20.58 13.66
N GLY A 500 20.85 21.30 14.75
CA GLY A 500 19.87 22.17 15.41
C GLY A 500 19.44 23.39 14.58
N ALA A 501 20.30 23.86 13.65
CA ALA A 501 20.01 24.99 12.79
C ALA A 501 19.06 24.62 11.62
N ALA A 502 19.18 23.41 11.05
CA ALA A 502 18.38 22.98 9.90
C ALA A 502 16.87 22.86 10.22
N GLN A 503 16.52 22.29 11.38
CA GLN A 503 15.12 22.19 11.83
C GLN A 503 14.50 23.57 12.16
N PHE A 504 15.25 24.44 12.85
CA PHE A 504 14.76 25.77 13.22
C PHE A 504 14.51 26.68 12.00
N VAL A 505 15.30 26.51 10.93
CA VAL A 505 15.11 27.25 9.67
C VAL A 505 13.88 26.80 8.92
N SER A 506 13.62 25.49 8.83
CA SER A 506 12.39 24.95 8.21
C SER A 506 11.13 25.54 8.85
N ASP A 507 11.10 25.60 10.18
CA ASP A 507 9.92 26.04 10.92
C ASP A 507 9.71 27.56 10.86
N LYS A 508 10.79 28.37 10.80
CA LYS A 508 10.70 29.84 10.71
C LYS A 508 10.60 30.40 9.29
N PHE A 509 11.12 29.73 8.26
CA PHE A 509 11.20 30.25 6.89
C PHE A 509 10.19 29.63 5.92
N SER A 510 9.24 28.83 6.39
CA SER A 510 8.14 28.26 5.59
C SER A 510 7.20 29.30 4.94
N THR A 511 7.36 30.60 5.23
CA THR A 511 6.43 31.66 4.81
C THR A 511 7.00 32.80 3.95
N VAL A 512 8.26 32.75 3.49
CA VAL A 512 8.84 33.88 2.74
C VAL A 512 9.48 33.43 1.42
N GLU A 513 9.01 34.06 0.33
CA GLU A 513 9.54 33.89 -1.03
C GLU A 513 11.07 33.97 -1.10
N LYS A 514 11.62 33.18 -2.03
CA LYS A 514 13.01 33.12 -2.48
C LYS A 514 13.76 34.46 -2.37
N PHE A 515 14.64 34.61 -1.37
CA PHE A 515 15.64 35.69 -1.34
C PHE A 515 17.07 35.13 -1.25
N GLY A 516 17.85 35.38 -2.31
CA GLY A 516 19.29 35.63 -2.38
C GLY A 516 20.31 34.74 -1.65
N THR A 517 21.27 34.21 -2.42
CA THR A 517 22.46 33.44 -1.99
C THR A 517 23.30 34.09 -0.87
N GLU A 518 23.34 35.42 -0.76
CA GLU A 518 24.11 36.11 0.28
C GLU A 518 23.52 35.97 1.70
N ALA A 519 22.19 35.85 1.85
CA ALA A 519 21.54 35.70 3.15
C ALA A 519 21.73 34.29 3.74
N GLN A 520 21.69 33.27 2.87
CA GLN A 520 22.02 31.89 3.22
C GLN A 520 23.49 31.77 3.65
N VAL A 521 24.42 32.44 2.95
CA VAL A 521 25.86 32.46 3.29
C VAL A 521 26.16 33.18 4.61
N LYS A 522 25.52 34.33 4.88
CA LYS A 522 25.65 35.04 6.17
C LYS A 522 25.03 34.25 7.34
N TYR A 523 23.99 33.47 7.09
CA TYR A 523 23.38 32.60 8.09
C TYR A 523 24.25 31.36 8.36
N ILE A 524 24.84 30.72 7.35
CA ILE A 524 25.82 29.62 7.53
C ILE A 524 27.03 30.07 8.38
N MET A 525 27.47 31.32 8.24
CA MET A 525 28.48 31.93 9.12
C MET A 525 27.99 32.13 10.57
N SER A 526 26.69 32.28 10.79
CA SER A 526 26.10 32.35 12.15
C SER A 526 25.94 30.98 12.81
N ILE A 527 25.75 29.91 12.02
CA ILE A 527 25.75 28.50 12.47
C ILE A 527 27.11 28.11 13.10
N ALA A 528 28.21 28.71 12.63
CA ALA A 528 29.55 28.49 13.19
C ALA A 528 29.76 29.10 14.60
N ASN A 529 28.83 29.91 15.12
CA ASN A 529 28.97 30.63 16.40
C ASN A 529 28.23 29.99 17.59
N GLY A 530 27.88 28.71 17.51
CA GLY A 530 27.77 27.85 18.71
C GLY A 530 26.55 28.04 19.60
N GLN A 531 25.35 27.96 19.05
CA GLN A 531 24.14 27.61 19.82
C GLN A 531 23.34 26.57 19.00
N TYR A 532 22.55 25.73 19.69
CA TYR A 532 21.50 24.81 19.18
C TYR A 532 21.79 23.29 19.18
N GLY A 533 20.77 22.59 19.70
CA GLY A 533 20.68 21.19 20.08
C GLY A 533 19.56 21.10 21.12
N ASP A 534 18.30 20.99 20.67
CA ASP A 534 17.13 21.19 21.55
C ASP A 534 16.83 19.98 22.45
N ASN A 535 17.53 18.84 22.27
CA ASN A 535 17.53 17.73 23.23
C ASN A 535 18.90 17.01 23.31
N PRO A 536 19.39 16.69 24.53
CA PRO A 536 20.65 15.95 24.72
C PRO A 536 20.74 14.59 24.02
N GLY A 537 19.61 13.98 23.66
CA GLY A 537 19.56 12.69 22.95
C GLY A 537 19.99 12.79 21.48
N ASP A 538 19.59 13.85 20.77
CA ASP A 538 19.87 13.99 19.34
C ASP A 538 21.38 14.12 19.07
N ALA A 539 22.10 14.81 19.96
CA ALA A 539 23.54 14.98 19.86
C ALA A 539 24.32 13.66 20.02
N GLN A 540 23.78 12.70 20.79
CA GLN A 540 24.38 11.38 20.95
C GLN A 540 24.14 10.52 19.71
N ASP A 541 22.91 10.48 19.19
CA ASP A 541 22.57 9.72 17.99
C ASP A 541 23.40 10.19 16.77
N ILE A 542 23.61 11.50 16.63
CA ILE A 542 24.50 12.08 15.61
C ILE A 542 25.95 11.65 15.83
N GLN A 543 26.41 11.63 17.08
CA GLN A 543 27.77 11.19 17.41
C GLN A 543 27.97 9.71 17.04
N ASP A 544 27.01 8.85 17.35
CA ASP A 544 27.05 7.43 16.99
C ASP A 544 27.29 7.25 15.48
N GLY A 545 26.54 7.97 14.64
CA GLY A 545 26.72 7.91 13.19
C GLY A 545 28.08 8.42 12.72
N MET A 546 28.59 9.51 13.32
CA MET A 546 29.92 10.02 12.99
C MET A 546 31.04 9.05 13.37
N ASP A 547 30.91 8.37 14.51
CA ASP A 547 31.93 7.44 14.99
C ASP A 547 31.94 6.15 14.16
N ASP A 548 30.77 5.62 13.81
CA ASP A 548 30.67 4.47 12.90
C ASP A 548 31.26 4.79 11.52
N TYR A 549 31.00 5.98 10.97
CA TYR A 549 31.62 6.41 9.70
C TYR A 549 33.15 6.37 9.79
N LYS A 550 33.72 6.94 10.85
CA LYS A 550 35.18 6.95 11.07
C LYS A 550 35.71 5.54 11.29
N GLU A 551 34.97 4.65 11.92
CA GLU A 551 35.43 3.28 12.15
C GLU A 551 35.53 2.50 10.84
N ILE A 552 34.51 2.63 9.99
CA ILE A 552 34.41 1.91 8.70
C ILE A 552 35.40 2.46 7.67
N HIS A 553 35.67 3.78 7.67
CA HIS A 553 36.49 4.47 6.66
C HIS A 553 37.91 4.85 7.14
N LYS A 554 38.41 4.22 8.20
CA LYS A 554 39.84 4.26 8.60
C LYS A 554 40.71 3.50 7.60
#